data_AF-A0A0D7A023-F1
#
_entry.id   AF-A0A0D7A023-F1
#
_cell.length_a   1.000
_cell.length_b   1.000
_cell.length_c   1.000
_cell.angle_alpha   90.00
_cell.angle_beta   90.00
_cell.angle_gamma   90.00
#
_symmetry.space_group_name_H-M   'P 1'
#
loop_
_entity.id
_entity.type
_entity.pdbx_description
1 polymer ?
#
loop_
_entity_poly.entity_id
_entity_poly.type
_entity_poly.pdbx_seq_one_letter_code
_entity_poly.pdbx_strand_id
1 'polypeptide(L)'
;MTSPLSRPSFVAIRPPGHHCGEDTPSGFCFVDNVVIVAAHAHLKQKVQRVVVFDIGLHHGNRIQALVWQLNEETHRLALEAEAGTPAPHPGLQMFYGSLHDIMLYPREDGKPELVQAASVSLHGGHGQHVENIHLQSYKAQSEFWDLYDKVYSRLFTRASEFLDKTGGPGDDVIVFIR
;
A
#
# COMPACT_ATOMS: atom_id res chain seq x y z
N MET A 1 -6.18 -20.89 -20.00
CA MET A 1 -7.44 -20.13 -20.07
C MET A 1 -7.25 -18.93 -19.16
N THR A 2 -7.06 -17.74 -19.71
CA THR A 2 -6.97 -16.50 -18.91
C THR A 2 -8.38 -16.17 -18.43
N SER A 3 -8.56 -16.07 -17.11
CA SER A 3 -9.78 -15.50 -16.52
C SER A 3 -10.02 -14.13 -17.16
N PRO A 4 -11.26 -13.78 -17.57
CA PRO A 4 -11.53 -12.44 -18.07
C PRO A 4 -11.17 -11.43 -16.96
N LEU A 5 -10.28 -10.48 -17.29
CA LEU A 5 -9.93 -9.38 -16.40
C LEU A 5 -11.21 -8.77 -15.83
N SER A 6 -11.34 -8.76 -14.51
CA SER A 6 -12.47 -8.12 -13.84
C SER A 6 -12.53 -6.65 -14.27
N ARG A 7 -13.74 -6.16 -14.55
CA ARG A 7 -13.90 -4.75 -14.95
C ARG A 7 -13.52 -3.85 -13.78
N PRO A 8 -12.67 -2.83 -13.99
CA PRO A 8 -12.34 -1.88 -12.93
C PRO A 8 -13.61 -1.17 -12.46
N SER A 9 -13.70 -0.94 -11.16
CA SER A 9 -14.83 -0.25 -10.52
C SER A 9 -14.33 1.04 -9.87
N PHE A 10 -15.07 2.13 -10.05
CA PHE A 10 -14.83 3.39 -9.37
C PHE A 10 -15.84 3.57 -8.26
N VAL A 11 -15.37 3.94 -7.06
CA VAL A 11 -16.24 4.15 -5.90
C VAL A 11 -15.97 5.54 -5.33
N ALA A 12 -16.98 6.43 -5.39
CA ALA A 12 -16.89 7.79 -4.87
C ALA A 12 -17.15 7.83 -3.35
N ILE A 13 -16.17 7.42 -2.55
CA ILE A 13 -16.31 7.31 -1.09
C ILE A 13 -16.00 8.64 -0.40
N ARG A 14 -16.84 9.02 0.58
CA ARG A 14 -16.56 10.07 1.57
C ARG A 14 -17.10 9.65 2.95
N PRO A 15 -16.41 9.98 4.06
CA PRO A 15 -15.13 10.70 4.18
C PRO A 15 -13.91 9.92 3.64
N PRO A 16 -12.75 10.59 3.39
CA PRO A 16 -11.51 9.90 3.02
C PRO A 16 -10.97 9.02 4.16
N GLY A 17 -9.91 8.24 3.89
CA GLY A 17 -9.42 7.24 4.86
C GLY A 17 -7.94 7.27 5.27
N HIS A 18 -7.01 7.75 4.43
CA HIS A 18 -5.59 7.34 4.53
C HIS A 18 -4.80 7.89 5.72
N HIS A 19 -5.40 8.82 6.45
CA HIS A 19 -4.83 9.41 7.64
C HIS A 19 -5.48 8.88 8.92
N CYS A 20 -6.42 7.93 8.83
CA CYS A 20 -7.02 7.29 9.99
C CYS A 20 -6.26 6.02 10.36
N GLY A 21 -5.76 5.97 11.59
CA GLY A 21 -5.13 4.78 12.17
C GLY A 21 -6.15 3.90 12.91
N GLU A 22 -5.65 2.98 13.73
CA GLU A 22 -6.48 2.06 14.54
C GLU A 22 -7.38 2.79 15.55
N ASP A 23 -6.86 3.86 16.17
CA ASP A 23 -7.51 4.53 17.31
C ASP A 23 -7.65 6.06 17.13
N THR A 24 -7.12 6.61 16.03
CA THR A 24 -6.95 8.06 15.86
C THR A 24 -7.47 8.55 14.51
N PRO A 25 -8.57 9.34 14.48
CA PRO A 25 -9.00 10.04 13.27
C PRO A 25 -8.07 11.23 12.99
N SER A 26 -7.79 11.50 11.71
CA SER A 26 -6.90 12.59 11.31
C SER A 26 -7.13 13.00 9.86
N GLY A 27 -6.81 14.24 9.49
CA GLY A 27 -6.90 14.71 8.08
C GLY A 27 -8.27 14.45 7.44
N PHE A 28 -9.37 14.71 8.17
CA PHE A 28 -10.76 14.41 7.79
C PHE A 28 -11.09 12.91 7.58
N CYS A 29 -10.16 12.02 7.92
CA CYS A 29 -10.33 10.58 7.85
C CYS A 29 -10.80 10.01 9.20
N PHE A 30 -11.89 9.24 9.17
CA PHE A 30 -12.49 8.62 10.36
C PHE A 30 -12.34 7.10 10.40
N VAL A 31 -12.17 6.49 9.22
CA VAL A 31 -11.93 5.05 9.04
C VAL A 31 -11.07 4.86 7.80
N ASP A 32 -10.20 3.84 7.79
CA ASP A 32 -9.43 3.53 6.58
C ASP A 32 -10.22 2.62 5.62
N ASN A 33 -10.80 3.23 4.59
CA ASN A 33 -11.62 2.52 3.61
C ASN A 33 -10.85 1.40 2.88
N VAL A 34 -9.55 1.61 2.58
CA VAL A 34 -8.77 0.65 1.79
C VAL A 34 -8.45 -0.59 2.63
N VAL A 35 -7.97 -0.39 3.85
CA VAL A 35 -7.61 -1.48 4.76
C VAL A 35 -8.85 -2.25 5.20
N ILE A 36 -9.98 -1.59 5.46
CA ILE A 36 -11.24 -2.27 5.80
C ILE A 36 -11.71 -3.17 4.66
N VAL A 37 -11.69 -2.68 3.41
CA VAL A 37 -12.10 -3.49 2.25
C VAL A 37 -11.12 -4.63 2.00
N ALA A 38 -9.81 -4.39 2.13
CA ALA A 38 -8.78 -5.43 2.04
C ALA A 38 -9.02 -6.55 3.07
N ALA A 39 -9.22 -6.20 4.33
CA ALA A 39 -9.53 -7.16 5.39
C ALA A 39 -10.85 -7.90 5.13
N HIS A 40 -11.89 -7.19 4.68
CA HIS A 40 -13.16 -7.81 4.33
C HIS A 40 -13.02 -8.83 3.19
N ALA A 41 -12.29 -8.47 2.13
CA ALA A 41 -12.05 -9.34 0.99
C ALA A 41 -11.20 -10.56 1.38
N HIS A 42 -10.21 -10.39 2.26
CA HIS A 42 -9.45 -11.50 2.81
C HIS A 42 -10.35 -12.50 3.55
N LEU A 43 -11.18 -11.99 4.47
CA LEU A 43 -12.06 -12.83 5.31
C LEU A 43 -13.22 -13.48 4.56
N LYS A 44 -13.73 -12.86 3.48
CA LYS A 44 -14.95 -13.32 2.78
C LYS A 44 -14.70 -13.89 1.40
N GLN A 45 -13.63 -13.47 0.73
CA GLN A 45 -13.36 -13.77 -0.68
C GLN A 45 -12.01 -14.46 -0.88
N LYS A 46 -11.28 -14.79 0.19
CA LYS A 46 -9.98 -15.48 0.17
C LYS A 46 -8.88 -14.73 -0.57
N VAL A 47 -9.01 -13.41 -0.67
CA VAL A 47 -7.93 -12.54 -1.16
C VAL A 47 -6.75 -12.66 -0.21
N GLN A 48 -5.56 -12.93 -0.73
CA GLN A 48 -4.34 -13.07 0.08
C GLN A 48 -3.35 -11.94 -0.19
N ARG A 49 -3.53 -11.22 -1.30
CA ARG A 49 -2.59 -10.21 -1.76
C ARG A 49 -3.32 -8.93 -2.13
N VAL A 50 -2.82 -7.80 -1.68
CA VAL A 50 -3.36 -6.48 -2.02
C VAL A 50 -2.27 -5.55 -2.48
N VAL A 51 -2.54 -4.79 -3.52
CA VAL A 51 -1.68 -3.70 -4.01
C VAL A 51 -2.41 -2.39 -3.81
N VAL A 52 -1.80 -1.44 -3.11
CA VAL A 52 -2.34 -0.10 -2.92
C VAL A 52 -1.43 0.90 -3.62
N PHE A 53 -1.99 1.67 -4.56
CA PHE A 53 -1.39 2.88 -5.11
C PHE A 53 -2.09 4.09 -4.52
N ASP A 54 -1.46 4.78 -3.57
CA ASP A 54 -1.92 6.06 -3.02
C ASP A 54 -1.27 7.21 -3.80
N ILE A 55 -2.03 7.76 -4.76
CA ILE A 55 -1.61 8.88 -5.60
C ILE A 55 -2.16 10.21 -5.09
N GLY A 56 -2.67 10.23 -3.85
CA GLY A 56 -3.04 11.45 -3.16
C GLY A 56 -1.82 12.34 -2.91
N LEU A 57 -2.04 13.66 -2.97
CA LEU A 57 -0.97 14.65 -2.76
C LEU A 57 -0.29 14.51 -1.39
N HIS A 58 -1.03 14.08 -0.37
CA HIS A 58 -0.55 13.83 0.99
C HIS A 58 -0.16 12.36 1.18
N HIS A 59 0.84 12.10 2.01
CA HIS A 59 1.22 10.72 2.32
C HIS A 59 0.16 10.03 3.19
N GLY A 60 -0.31 8.87 2.75
CA GLY A 60 -1.17 7.97 3.51
C GLY A 60 -0.46 7.28 4.67
N ASN A 61 0.06 8.06 5.62
CA ASN A 61 0.85 7.61 6.75
C ASN A 61 0.18 6.52 7.58
N ARG A 62 -1.16 6.52 7.68
CA ARG A 62 -1.89 5.51 8.46
C ARG A 62 -2.23 4.27 7.65
N ILE A 63 -2.50 4.37 6.33
CA ILE A 63 -2.53 3.17 5.47
C ILE A 63 -1.21 2.44 5.58
N GLN A 64 -0.09 3.17 5.44
CA GLN A 64 1.24 2.55 5.52
C GLN A 64 1.45 1.83 6.85
N ALA A 65 1.04 2.44 7.97
CA ALA A 65 1.18 1.84 9.29
C ALA A 65 0.34 0.56 9.45
N LEU A 66 -0.93 0.58 9.00
CA LEU A 66 -1.81 -0.58 9.04
C LEU A 66 -1.32 -1.71 8.12
N VAL A 67 -0.87 -1.38 6.91
CA VAL A 67 -0.21 -2.32 5.99
C VAL A 67 1.01 -2.95 6.64
N TRP A 68 1.79 -2.15 7.36
CA TRP A 68 2.98 -2.63 8.06
C TRP A 68 2.63 -3.71 9.09
N GLN A 69 1.63 -3.46 9.93
CA GLN A 69 1.17 -4.40 10.95
C GLN A 69 0.62 -5.70 10.35
N LEU A 70 -0.16 -5.61 9.27
CA LEU A 70 -0.72 -6.79 8.57
C LEU A 70 0.39 -7.66 7.95
N ASN A 71 1.40 -7.01 7.34
CA ASN A 71 2.55 -7.70 6.78
C ASN A 71 3.43 -8.32 7.87
N GLU A 72 3.66 -7.62 8.98
CA GLU A 72 4.44 -8.10 10.12
C GLU A 72 3.82 -9.37 10.70
N GLU A 73 2.51 -9.36 10.93
CA GLU A 73 1.77 -10.52 11.42
C GLU A 73 1.86 -11.70 10.43
N THR A 74 1.67 -11.44 9.14
CA THR A 74 1.78 -12.48 8.11
C THR A 74 3.20 -13.06 8.04
N HIS A 75 4.22 -12.21 8.17
CA HIS A 75 5.61 -12.63 8.18
C HIS A 75 5.94 -13.47 9.42
N ARG A 76 5.45 -13.06 10.60
CA ARG A 76 5.59 -13.81 11.85
C ARG A 76 4.99 -15.21 11.72
N LEU A 77 3.76 -15.32 11.20
CA LEU A 77 3.10 -16.60 10.97
C LEU A 77 3.86 -17.50 10.00
N ALA A 78 4.48 -16.93 8.96
CA ALA A 78 5.31 -17.67 8.03
C ALA A 78 6.56 -18.24 8.72
N LEU A 79 7.26 -17.44 9.52
CA LEU A 79 8.43 -17.89 10.29
C LEU A 79 8.08 -18.98 11.31
N GLU A 80 6.92 -18.86 11.97
CA GLU A 80 6.42 -19.89 12.89
C GLU A 80 6.10 -21.21 12.18
N ALA A 81 5.50 -21.13 10.99
CA ALA A 81 5.25 -22.29 10.13
C ALA A 81 6.54 -22.98 9.69
N GLU A 82 7.56 -22.22 9.30
CA GLU A 82 8.89 -22.74 8.99
C GLU A 82 9.55 -23.41 10.20
N ALA A 83 9.31 -22.88 11.40
CA ALA A 83 9.75 -23.48 12.67
C ALA A 83 8.91 -24.69 13.13
N GLY A 84 7.90 -25.10 12.35
CA GLY A 84 7.09 -26.29 12.62
C GLY A 84 5.77 -26.04 13.36
N THR A 85 5.37 -24.78 13.57
CA THR A 85 4.06 -24.41 14.14
C THR A 85 3.10 -24.02 13.02
N PRO A 86 2.10 -24.85 12.67
CA PRO A 86 1.20 -24.53 11.55
C PRO A 86 0.49 -23.19 11.73
N ALA A 87 0.45 -22.38 10.67
CA ALA A 87 -0.31 -21.14 10.69
C ALA A 87 -1.82 -21.44 10.84
N PRO A 88 -2.53 -20.77 11.77
CA PRO A 88 -3.95 -21.01 12.00
C PRO A 88 -4.83 -20.54 10.81
N HIS A 89 -4.33 -19.60 10.02
CA HIS A 89 -4.96 -19.09 8.80
C HIS A 89 -3.88 -18.55 7.85
N PRO A 90 -4.15 -18.45 6.54
CA PRO A 90 -3.32 -17.68 5.62
C PRO A 90 -3.27 -16.22 6.09
N GLY A 91 -2.10 -15.58 6.00
CA GLY A 91 -1.98 -14.15 6.24
C GLY A 91 -2.42 -13.32 5.03
N LEU A 92 -2.57 -12.00 5.24
CA LEU A 92 -2.83 -11.03 4.19
C LEU A 92 -1.54 -10.25 3.93
N GLN A 93 -0.99 -10.39 2.72
CA GLN A 93 0.19 -9.65 2.29
C GLN A 93 -0.21 -8.43 1.47
N MET A 94 0.43 -7.30 1.72
CA MET A 94 0.07 -6.04 1.09
C MET A 94 1.30 -5.28 0.60
N PHE A 95 1.23 -4.78 -0.63
CA PHE A 95 2.11 -3.74 -1.14
C PHE A 95 1.46 -2.37 -0.95
N TYR A 96 2.20 -1.42 -0.39
CA TYR A 96 1.81 -0.02 -0.31
C TYR A 96 2.79 0.85 -1.10
N GLY A 97 2.30 1.47 -2.17
CA GLY A 97 3.00 2.43 -2.98
C GLY A 97 2.38 3.80 -2.85
N SER A 98 3.17 4.84 -2.57
CA SER A 98 2.67 6.21 -2.46
C SER A 98 3.49 7.18 -3.29
N LEU A 99 2.80 8.08 -4.00
CA LEU A 99 3.38 9.24 -4.67
C LEU A 99 2.81 10.50 -4.03
N HIS A 100 3.63 11.24 -3.29
CA HIS A 100 3.16 12.37 -2.47
C HIS A 100 4.18 13.50 -2.41
N ASP A 101 3.73 14.69 -1.99
CA ASP A 101 4.63 15.78 -1.63
C ASP A 101 5.17 15.56 -0.22
N ILE A 102 6.49 15.51 -0.09
CA ILE A 102 7.17 15.30 1.18
C ILE A 102 6.96 16.46 2.16
N MET A 103 6.72 17.67 1.63
CA MET A 103 6.58 18.90 2.40
C MET A 103 5.16 19.12 2.94
N LEU A 104 4.19 18.28 2.55
CA LEU A 104 2.80 18.40 2.94
C LEU A 104 2.40 17.41 4.04
N TYR A 105 1.13 17.47 4.43
CA TYR A 105 0.53 16.67 5.49
C TYR A 105 0.95 15.19 5.48
N PRO A 106 1.29 14.61 6.65
CA PRO A 106 1.25 15.18 8.02
C PRO A 106 2.56 15.83 8.51
N ARG A 107 3.47 16.20 7.61
CA ARG A 107 4.87 16.56 7.94
C ARG A 107 5.20 18.02 7.78
N GLU A 108 4.21 18.90 7.75
CA GLU A 108 4.42 20.32 7.47
C GLU A 108 5.32 20.98 8.53
N ASP A 109 5.38 20.40 9.72
CA ASP A 109 6.23 20.83 10.84
C ASP A 109 7.62 20.16 10.85
N GLY A 110 7.93 19.29 9.87
CA GLY A 110 9.24 18.66 9.72
C GLY A 110 9.59 17.61 10.78
N LYS A 111 8.58 17.04 11.46
CA LYS A 111 8.77 15.97 12.46
C LYS A 111 9.61 14.81 11.90
N PRO A 112 10.79 14.51 12.49
CA PRO A 112 11.73 13.53 11.94
C PRO A 112 11.10 12.15 11.68
N GLU A 113 10.29 11.67 12.61
CA GLU A 113 9.63 10.37 12.53
C GLU A 113 8.64 10.28 11.36
N LEU A 114 7.90 11.37 11.10
CA LEU A 114 6.94 11.42 10.01
C LEU A 114 7.66 11.52 8.67
N VAL A 115 8.73 12.33 8.58
CA VAL A 115 9.59 12.46 7.39
C VAL A 115 10.29 11.14 7.07
N GLN A 116 10.80 10.43 8.08
CA GLN A 116 11.40 9.10 7.90
C GLN A 116 10.37 8.09 7.38
N ALA A 117 9.17 8.04 7.97
CA ALA A 117 8.10 7.15 7.53
C ALA A 117 7.69 7.42 6.06
N ALA A 118 7.66 8.69 5.66
CA ALA A 118 7.41 9.14 4.28
C ALA A 118 8.46 8.72 3.26
N SER A 119 9.66 8.44 3.73
CA SER A 119 10.85 8.24 2.90
C SER A 119 11.24 6.76 2.86
N VAL A 120 10.61 5.94 3.69
CA VAL A 120 10.88 4.51 3.78
C VAL A 120 10.51 3.82 2.47
N SER A 121 11.41 2.98 1.98
CA SER A 121 11.16 2.06 0.87
C SER A 121 11.81 0.72 1.22
N LEU A 122 11.01 -0.34 1.26
CA LEU A 122 11.42 -1.69 1.66
C LEU A 122 10.73 -2.71 0.76
N HIS A 123 11.49 -3.69 0.25
CA HIS A 123 11.01 -4.59 -0.82
C HIS A 123 11.19 -6.07 -0.47
N GLY A 124 10.61 -6.47 0.65
CA GLY A 124 10.59 -7.83 1.21
C GLY A 124 11.36 -7.98 2.52
N GLY A 125 12.11 -6.96 2.96
CA GLY A 125 12.78 -6.98 4.25
C GLY A 125 11.77 -7.13 5.38
N HIS A 126 11.94 -8.12 6.26
CA HIS A 126 11.01 -8.40 7.36
C HIS A 126 9.54 -8.52 6.91
N GLY A 127 9.30 -9.01 5.69
CA GLY A 127 7.96 -9.16 5.11
C GLY A 127 7.31 -7.85 4.63
N GLN A 128 8.01 -6.73 4.67
CA GLN A 128 7.45 -5.41 4.32
C GLN A 128 7.64 -5.07 2.85
N HIS A 129 6.59 -4.49 2.25
CA HIS A 129 6.54 -4.11 0.83
C HIS A 129 6.01 -2.68 0.69
N VAL A 130 6.89 -1.70 0.87
CA VAL A 130 6.57 -0.27 0.85
C VAL A 130 7.44 0.45 -0.18
N GLU A 131 6.84 1.33 -0.98
CA GLU A 131 7.54 2.23 -1.90
C GLU A 131 6.96 3.63 -1.75
N ASN A 132 7.77 4.57 -1.25
CA ASN A 132 7.38 5.97 -1.20
C ASN A 132 8.22 6.78 -2.20
N ILE A 133 7.52 7.55 -3.03
CA ILE A 133 8.13 8.43 -4.04
C ILE A 133 7.69 9.87 -3.77
N HIS A 134 8.66 10.77 -3.72
CA HIS A 134 8.40 12.20 -3.51
C HIS A 134 8.17 12.89 -4.86
N LEU A 135 7.10 13.67 -4.94
CA LEU A 135 6.79 14.49 -6.09
C LEU A 135 7.89 15.50 -6.36
N GLN A 136 8.25 15.64 -7.62
CA GLN A 136 9.21 16.63 -8.10
C GLN A 136 8.49 17.74 -8.86
N SER A 137 9.02 18.95 -8.76
CA SER A 137 8.50 20.10 -9.51
C SER A 137 8.80 19.95 -11.00
N TYR A 138 7.82 20.33 -11.82
CA TYR A 138 7.95 20.43 -13.27
C TYR A 138 7.20 21.68 -13.75
N LYS A 139 7.58 22.21 -14.91
CA LYS A 139 7.02 23.43 -15.51
C LYS A 139 6.26 23.15 -16.81
N ALA A 140 6.57 22.04 -17.47
CA ALA A 140 5.92 21.62 -18.71
C ALA A 140 5.38 20.19 -18.60
N GLN A 141 4.35 19.89 -19.40
CA GLN A 141 3.74 18.56 -19.42
C GLN A 141 4.74 17.47 -19.88
N SER A 142 5.67 17.79 -20.79
CA SER A 142 6.72 16.85 -21.21
C SER A 142 7.64 16.46 -20.06
N GLU A 143 7.98 17.40 -19.18
CA GLU A 143 8.80 17.16 -17.99
C GLU A 143 8.07 16.25 -16.98
N PHE A 144 6.75 16.41 -16.85
CA PHE A 144 5.94 15.47 -16.07
C PHE A 144 6.04 14.05 -16.61
N TRP A 145 5.93 13.87 -17.93
CA TRP A 145 6.03 12.53 -18.54
C TRP A 145 7.44 11.94 -18.40
N ASP A 146 8.49 12.76 -18.50
CA ASP A 146 9.86 12.35 -18.16
C ASP A 146 9.97 11.84 -16.72
N LEU A 147 9.37 12.55 -15.76
CA LEU A 147 9.34 12.14 -14.35
C LEU A 147 8.49 10.87 -14.16
N TYR A 148 7.36 10.78 -14.84
CA TYR A 148 6.49 9.61 -14.79
C TYR A 148 7.27 8.36 -15.24
N ASP A 149 7.90 8.43 -16.42
CA ASP A 149 8.60 7.28 -17.00
C ASP A 149 9.83 6.88 -16.19
N LYS A 150 10.62 7.86 -15.70
CA LYS A 150 11.92 7.61 -15.05
C LYS A 150 11.82 7.38 -13.55
N VAL A 151 10.84 7.99 -12.89
CA VAL A 151 10.75 8.05 -11.42
C VAL A 151 9.46 7.40 -10.93
N TYR A 152 8.29 7.88 -11.38
CA TYR A 152 7.02 7.50 -10.76
C TYR A 152 6.56 6.10 -11.16
N SER A 153 6.91 5.64 -12.37
CA SER A 153 6.62 4.29 -12.88
C SER A 153 7.24 3.17 -12.03
N ARG A 154 8.24 3.50 -11.21
CA ARG A 154 8.86 2.58 -10.25
C ARG A 154 7.85 1.95 -9.30
N LEU A 155 6.74 2.63 -9.00
CA LEU A 155 5.63 2.04 -8.23
C LEU A 155 5.11 0.75 -8.87
N PHE A 156 4.93 0.72 -10.19
CA PHE A 156 4.46 -0.46 -10.91
C PHE A 156 5.50 -1.57 -10.92
N THR A 157 6.78 -1.21 -11.09
CA THR A 157 7.88 -2.18 -11.01
C THR A 157 7.92 -2.86 -9.64
N ARG A 158 7.84 -2.09 -8.54
CA ARG A 158 7.86 -2.65 -7.19
C ARG A 158 6.61 -3.45 -6.84
N ALA A 159 5.44 -3.03 -7.33
CA ALA A 159 4.22 -3.82 -7.19
C ALA A 159 4.32 -5.15 -7.95
N SER A 160 4.88 -5.16 -9.16
CA SER A 160 5.12 -6.40 -9.92
C SER A 160 6.07 -7.32 -9.16
N GLU A 161 7.20 -6.80 -8.65
CA GLU A 161 8.15 -7.59 -7.86
C GLU A 161 7.51 -8.18 -6.59
N PHE A 162 6.60 -7.46 -5.94
CA PHE A 162 5.82 -7.97 -4.81
C PHE A 162 4.95 -9.17 -5.24
N LEU A 163 4.21 -9.03 -6.34
CA LEU A 163 3.33 -10.09 -6.84
C LEU A 163 4.12 -11.33 -7.26
N ASP A 164 5.27 -11.13 -7.93
CA ASP A 164 6.15 -12.21 -8.37
C ASP A 164 6.78 -12.95 -7.18
N LYS A 165 7.20 -12.24 -6.12
CA LYS A 165 7.82 -12.83 -4.92
C LYS A 165 6.82 -13.56 -4.03
N THR A 166 5.60 -13.03 -3.89
CA THR A 166 4.58 -13.62 -3.01
C THR A 166 3.87 -14.81 -3.66
N GLY A 167 3.85 -14.88 -5.00
CA GLY A 167 3.24 -15.99 -5.74
C GLY A 167 1.74 -16.13 -5.47
N GLY A 168 1.09 -17.13 -6.06
CA GLY A 168 -0.35 -17.40 -5.88
C GLY A 168 -1.15 -17.36 -7.17
N PRO A 169 -2.38 -17.91 -7.17
CA PRO A 169 -3.26 -17.85 -8.33
C PRO A 169 -3.65 -16.38 -8.57
N GLY A 170 -3.67 -15.91 -9.83
CA GLY A 170 -3.86 -14.48 -10.11
C GLY A 170 -5.23 -13.89 -9.71
N ASP A 171 -6.15 -14.70 -9.18
CA ASP A 171 -7.48 -14.33 -8.71
C ASP A 171 -7.56 -14.05 -7.19
N ASP A 172 -6.45 -14.17 -6.45
CA ASP A 172 -6.36 -13.82 -5.03
C ASP A 172 -5.86 -12.38 -4.76
N VAL A 173 -5.78 -11.56 -5.81
CA VAL A 173 -5.23 -10.20 -5.78
C VAL A 173 -6.33 -9.15 -5.92
N ILE A 174 -6.29 -8.12 -5.07
CA ILE A 174 -7.02 -6.86 -5.29
C ILE A 174 -6.03 -5.71 -5.46
N VAL A 175 -6.32 -4.82 -6.42
CA VAL A 175 -5.57 -3.58 -6.63
C VAL A 175 -6.45 -2.39 -6.30
N PHE A 176 -5.97 -1.52 -5.42
CA PHE A 176 -6.58 -0.23 -5.11
C PHE A 176 -5.77 0.90 -5.73
N ILE A 177 -6.45 1.82 -6.39
CA ILE A 177 -5.91 3.13 -6.78
C ILE A 177 -6.71 4.16 -5.99
N ARG A 178 -6.01 4.98 -5.22
CA ARG A 178 -6.58 5.97 -4.32
C ARG A 178 -6.10 7.36 -4.68
#